data_AF-A0A1T2A936-F1
#
_entry.id   AF-A0A1T2A936-F1
#
_cell.length_a   1.000
_cell.length_b   1.000
_cell.length_c   1.000
_cell.angle_alpha   90.00
_cell.angle_beta   90.00
_cell.angle_gamma   90.00
#
_symmetry.space_group_name_H-M   'P 1'
#
loop_
_entity.id
_entity.type
_entity.pdbx_description
1 polymer ?
#
loop_
_entity_poly.entity_id
_entity_poly.type
_entity_poly.pdbx_seq_one_letter_code
_entity_poly.pdbx_strand_id
1 'polypeptide(L)'
;MLTATYHCERGAEVHAAYLNDTDPQRAVVFLQGRLVVMSHIRSADGAKYAEDGEGEAGYVWWTRGAQAMLDWIAEDGEVQPLLRACRQE
;
A
#
# COMPACT_ATOMS: atom_id res chain seq x y z
N MET A 1 7.68 -2.43 -14.73
CA MET A 1 7.92 -2.30 -13.29
C MET A 1 8.42 -0.90 -12.97
N LEU A 2 7.80 -0.23 -12.00
CA LEU A 2 8.23 1.07 -11.46
C LEU A 2 8.60 0.88 -9.98
N THR A 3 9.59 1.61 -9.47
CA THR A 3 9.90 1.64 -8.04
C THR A 3 9.79 3.05 -7.50
N ALA A 4 9.43 3.18 -6.23
CA ALA A 4 9.32 4.45 -5.53
C ALA A 4 9.71 4.28 -4.07
N THR A 5 10.38 5.29 -3.52
CA THR A 5 10.63 5.42 -2.08
C THR A 5 9.73 6.51 -1.55
N TYR A 6 9.02 6.21 -0.46
CA TYR A 6 8.15 7.15 0.23
C TYR A 6 8.70 7.47 1.61
N HIS A 7 8.79 8.75 1.93
CA HIS A 7 9.08 9.23 3.27
C HIS A 7 7.77 9.58 3.97
N CYS A 8 7.51 8.90 5.07
CA CYS A 8 6.30 9.06 5.88
C CYS A 8 6.60 9.84 7.16
N GLU A 9 5.55 10.09 7.92
CA GLU A 9 5.68 10.61 9.29
C GLU A 9 6.57 9.73 10.17
N ARG A 10 7.07 10.31 11.27
CA ARG A 10 7.96 9.64 12.24
C ARG A 10 9.28 9.12 11.62
N GLY A 11 9.65 9.61 10.44
CA GLY A 11 10.89 9.23 9.75
C GLY A 11 10.86 7.82 9.15
N ALA A 12 9.66 7.23 8.99
CA ALA A 12 9.52 5.93 8.37
C ALA A 12 9.73 6.04 6.85
N GLU A 13 10.41 5.05 6.28
CA GLU A 13 10.67 4.94 4.86
C GLU A 13 10.00 3.67 4.31
N VAL A 14 9.33 3.79 3.16
CA VAL A 14 8.64 2.68 2.50
C VAL A 14 9.13 2.56 1.07
N HIS A 15 9.68 1.39 0.74
CA HIS A 15 10.01 1.02 -0.63
C HIS A 15 8.86 0.27 -1.27
N ALA A 16 8.39 0.75 -2.41
CA ALA A 16 7.33 0.13 -3.19
C ALA A 16 7.80 -0.17 -4.61
N ALA A 17 7.40 -1.33 -5.13
CA ALA A 17 7.51 -1.70 -6.53
C ALA A 17 6.12 -1.95 -7.13
N TYR A 18 5.84 -1.34 -8.27
CA TYR A 18 4.57 -1.46 -8.99
C TYR A 18 4.74 -2.31 -10.25
N LEU A 19 3.95 -3.38 -10.33
CA LEU A 19 3.86 -4.33 -11.43
C LEU A 19 2.54 -4.05 -12.17
N ASN A 20 2.63 -3.21 -13.20
CA ASN A 20 1.44 -2.72 -13.93
C ASN A 20 1.08 -3.60 -15.14
N ASP A 21 1.93 -4.56 -15.47
CA ASP A 21 1.82 -5.53 -16.56
C ASP A 21 1.20 -6.87 -16.12
N THR A 22 0.66 -6.94 -14.90
CA THR A 22 -0.09 -8.07 -14.37
C THR A 22 -1.58 -7.78 -14.34
N ASP A 23 -2.41 -8.83 -14.29
CA ASP A 23 -3.85 -8.74 -14.06
C ASP A 23 -4.25 -9.57 -12.81
N PRO A 24 -4.70 -8.95 -11.71
CA PRO A 24 -4.72 -7.50 -11.48
C PRO A 24 -3.31 -6.92 -11.37
N GLN A 25 -3.18 -5.59 -11.49
CA GLN A 25 -1.93 -4.89 -11.19
C GLN A 25 -1.52 -5.14 -9.73
N ARG A 26 -0.23 -5.15 -9.45
CA ARG A 26 0.28 -5.44 -8.10
C ARG A 26 1.21 -4.36 -7.58
N ALA A 27 1.21 -4.19 -6.27
CA ALA A 27 2.23 -3.45 -5.54
C ALA A 27 2.99 -4.43 -4.62
N VAL A 28 4.31 -4.32 -4.57
CA VAL A 28 5.15 -5.02 -3.61
C VAL A 28 5.76 -3.99 -2.68
N VAL A 29 5.45 -4.07 -1.40
CA VAL A 29 5.88 -3.08 -0.39
C VAL A 29 6.76 -3.76 0.64
N PHE A 30 7.92 -3.16 0.95
CA PHE A 30 8.79 -3.67 2.03
C PHE A 30 8.31 -3.13 3.37
N LEU A 31 7.74 -4.01 4.21
CA LEU A 31 7.17 -3.68 5.51
C LEU A 31 7.71 -4.65 6.56
N GLN A 32 8.16 -4.12 7.70
CA GLN A 32 8.59 -4.92 8.86
C GLN A 32 9.60 -6.04 8.51
N GLY A 33 10.51 -5.79 7.57
CA GLY A 33 11.53 -6.77 7.18
C GLY A 33 11.09 -7.82 6.15
N ARG A 34 9.86 -7.74 5.63
CA ARG A 34 9.34 -8.64 4.58
C ARG A 34 8.80 -7.88 3.38
N LEU A 35 8.80 -8.54 2.23
CA LEU A 35 8.07 -8.08 1.05
C LEU A 35 6.60 -8.52 1.17
N VAL A 36 5.69 -7.57 1.04
CA VAL A 36 4.24 -7.79 1.02
C VAL A 36 3.73 -7.56 -0.39
N VAL A 37 3.15 -8.59 -1.00
CA VAL A 37 2.55 -8.49 -2.33
C VAL A 37 1.08 -8.16 -2.16
N MET A 38 0.62 -7.10 -2.82
CA MET A 38 -0.75 -6.61 -2.74
C MET A 38 -1.35 -6.50 -4.14
N SER A 39 -2.62 -6.88 -4.27
CA SER A 39 -3.37 -6.79 -5.53
C SER A 39 -4.15 -5.49 -5.58
N HIS A 40 -4.19 -4.86 -6.76
CA HIS A 40 -5.00 -3.67 -6.98
C HIS A 40 -6.49 -4.00 -6.77
N ILE A 41 -7.16 -3.18 -5.97
CA ILE A 41 -8.59 -3.29 -5.66
C ILE A 41 -9.31 -2.01 -6.10
N ARG A 42 -10.65 -2.04 -6.11
CA ARG A 42 -11.43 -0.89 -6.53
C ARG A 42 -11.23 0.28 -5.55
N SER A 43 -10.99 1.48 -6.09
CA SER A 43 -10.91 2.74 -5.34
C SER A 43 -11.67 3.82 -6.08
N ALA A 44 -12.29 4.74 -5.32
CA ALA A 44 -12.97 5.89 -5.90
C ALA A 44 -11.98 6.95 -6.42
N ASP A 45 -10.81 7.04 -5.80
CA ASP A 45 -9.71 7.94 -6.19
C ASP A 45 -8.37 7.33 -5.80
N GLY A 46 -7.32 7.63 -6.56
CA GLY A 46 -6.01 7.01 -6.41
C GLY A 46 -6.00 5.51 -6.72
N ALA A 47 -4.87 4.84 -6.43
CA ALA A 47 -4.70 3.41 -6.61
C ALA A 47 -4.59 2.72 -5.24
N LYS A 48 -5.48 1.76 -4.97
CA LYS A 48 -5.54 1.04 -3.70
C LYS A 48 -5.17 -0.42 -3.93
N TYR A 49 -4.34 -0.96 -3.06
CA TYR A 49 -3.83 -2.33 -3.12
C TYR A 49 -4.06 -3.02 -1.77
N ALA A 50 -4.50 -4.27 -1.78
CA ALA A 50 -4.74 -5.07 -0.58
C ALA A 50 -3.93 -6.38 -0.62
N GLU A 51 -3.40 -6.80 0.53
CA GLU A 51 -2.61 -8.05 0.68
C GLU A 51 -3.46 -9.27 0.32
N ASP A 52 -4.58 -9.46 1.02
CA ASP A 52 -5.42 -10.66 0.88
C ASP A 52 -6.70 -10.45 0.06
N GLY A 53 -7.01 -9.20 -0.31
CA GLY A 53 -8.15 -8.85 -1.16
C GLY A 53 -9.01 -7.72 -0.62
N GLU A 54 -10.03 -7.33 -1.38
CA GLU A 54 -10.97 -6.29 -0.96
C GLU A 54 -11.90 -6.84 0.15
N GLY A 55 -11.87 -6.21 1.32
CA GLY A 55 -12.73 -6.57 2.45
C GLY A 55 -12.12 -7.63 3.39
N GLU A 56 -10.97 -8.19 3.05
CA GLU A 56 -10.24 -9.14 3.89
C GLU A 56 -9.33 -8.41 4.88
N ALA A 57 -8.99 -9.08 5.98
CA ALA A 57 -7.98 -8.61 6.92
C ALA A 57 -6.61 -8.55 6.22
N GLY A 58 -5.78 -7.59 6.60
CA GLY A 58 -4.44 -7.45 6.03
C GLY A 58 -4.02 -6.02 5.75
N TYR A 59 -2.85 -5.88 5.14
CA TYR A 59 -2.34 -4.56 4.76
C TYR A 59 -3.07 -3.98 3.56
N VAL A 60 -3.28 -2.67 3.62
CA VAL A 60 -3.83 -1.88 2.52
C VAL A 60 -2.91 -0.70 2.23
N TRP A 61 -2.36 -0.67 1.02
CA TRP A 61 -1.53 0.42 0.51
C TRP A 61 -2.35 1.28 -0.45
N TRP A 62 -2.42 2.59 -0.18
CA TRP A 62 -3.19 3.52 -1.00
C TRP A 62 -2.33 4.69 -1.45
N THR A 63 -2.26 4.91 -2.76
CA THR A 63 -1.52 6.02 -3.37
C THR A 63 -2.44 7.00 -4.08
N ARG A 64 -2.05 8.29 -4.09
CA ARG A 64 -2.71 9.37 -4.82
C ARG A 64 -1.68 10.38 -5.28
N GLY A 65 -1.36 10.38 -6.58
CA GLY A 65 -0.26 11.17 -7.11
C GLY A 65 1.07 10.80 -6.41
N ALA A 66 1.75 11.78 -5.83
CA ALA A 66 2.99 11.57 -5.07
C ALA A 66 2.76 11.21 -3.59
N GLN A 67 1.50 11.06 -3.14
CA GLN A 67 1.17 10.76 -1.74
C GLN A 67 0.82 9.28 -1.56
N ALA A 68 1.05 8.76 -0.35
CA ALA A 68 0.61 7.43 0.03
C ALA A 68 0.24 7.32 1.52
N MET A 69 -0.42 6.21 1.87
CA MET A 69 -0.67 5.78 3.24
C MET A 69 -0.78 4.25 3.32
N LEU A 70 -0.52 3.73 4.52
CA LEU A 70 -0.65 2.31 4.85
C LEU A 70 -1.64 2.12 5.99
N ASP A 71 -2.56 1.20 5.78
CA ASP A 71 -3.55 0.74 6.75
C ASP A 71 -3.39 -0.76 7.04
N TRP A 72 -3.87 -1.16 8.21
CA TRP A 72 -4.18 -2.54 8.54
C TRP A 72 -5.69 -2.69 8.74
N ILE A 73 -6.28 -3.69 8.10
CA ILE A 73 -7.66 -4.11 8.34
C ILE A 73 -7.62 -5.33 9.27
N ALA A 74 -8.26 -5.24 10.43
CA ALA A 74 -8.42 -6.37 11.35
C ALA A 74 -9.53 -7.32 10.87
N GLU A 75 -9.60 -8.53 11.44
CA GLU A 75 -10.61 -9.55 11.08
C GLU A 75 -12.06 -9.09 11.30
N ASP A 76 -12.28 -8.14 12.21
CA ASP A 76 -13.59 -7.53 12.46
C ASP A 76 -13.90 -6.33 11.53
N GLY A 77 -12.99 -6.03 10.60
CA GLY A 77 -13.09 -4.91 9.66
C GLY A 77 -12.65 -3.56 10.23
N GLU A 78 -12.14 -3.49 11.47
CA GLU A 78 -11.58 -2.26 12.01
C GLU A 78 -10.36 -1.82 11.19
N VAL A 79 -10.34 -0.54 10.79
CA VAL A 79 -9.23 0.05 10.03
C VAL A 79 -8.28 0.76 10.98
N GLN A 80 -7.03 0.31 11.01
CA GLN A 80 -5.97 0.87 11.84
C GLN A 80 -4.94 1.62 10.98
N PRO A 81 -4.84 2.96 11.14
CA PRO A 81 -3.79 3.77 10.52
C PRO A 81 -2.38 3.32 10.94
N LEU A 82 -1.55 2.89 9.99
CA LEU A 82 -0.16 2.52 10.30
C LEU A 82 0.84 3.59 9.87
N LEU A 83 0.70 4.09 8.64
CA LEU A 83 1.52 5.18 8.11
C LEU A 83 0.64 6.21 7.40
N ARG A 84 0.90 7.48 7.66
CA ARG A 84 0.29 8.63 6.98
C ARG A 84 1.36 9.60 6.50
N ALA A 85 0.89 10.60 5.76
CA ALA A 85 1.68 11.69 5.19
C ALA A 85 2.89 11.22 4.37
N CYS A 86 2.82 10.02 3.78
CA CYS A 86 3.89 9.50 2.95
C CYS A 86 3.98 10.30 1.65
N ARG A 87 5.18 10.70 1.27
CA ARG A 87 5.46 11.42 0.02
C ARG A 87 6.58 10.73 -0.73
N GLN A 88 6.36 10.53 -2.02
CA GLN A 88 7.37 10.04 -2.93
C GLN A 88 8.51 11.05 -3.07
N GLU A 89 9.75 10.56 -2.96
CA GLU A 89 10.96 11.30 -3.30
C GLU A 89 11.23 11.35 -4.81
#